data_AF-A0AAJ2N5E5-F1
#
_entry.id   AF-A0AAJ2N5E5-F1
#
_cell.length_a   1.000
_cell.length_b   1.000
_cell.length_c   1.000
_cell.angle_alpha   90.00
_cell.angle_beta   90.00
_cell.angle_gamma   90.00
#
_symmetry.space_group_name_H-M   'P 1'
#
loop_
_entity.id
_entity.type
_entity.pdbx_description
1 polymer ?
#
loop_
_entity_poly.entity_id
_entity_poly.type
_entity_poly.pdbx_seq_one_letter_code
_entity_poly.pdbx_strand_id
1 'polypeptide(L)'
;MPLLLNDVDYYPLVKRGYDFLVMLHDSGLDESMVYNRLLAIHQNLKNEWQQDFIAELLDFVCGFIENQAYYIWRHDGAFSRELSSVNVKTERSNQD
;
A
#
# COMPACT_ATOMS: atom_id res chain seq x y z
N MET A 1 13.24 -6.35 23.74
CA MET A 1 14.02 -5.12 23.48
C MET A 1 13.13 -4.22 22.64
N PRO A 2 12.69 -3.04 23.11
CA PRO A 2 12.03 -2.10 22.24
C PRO A 2 13.13 -1.45 21.38
N LEU A 3 13.07 -1.64 20.07
CA LEU A 3 13.96 -0.95 19.14
C LEU A 3 13.57 0.54 19.18
N LEU A 4 14.43 1.37 19.77
CA LEU A 4 14.35 2.82 19.69
C LEU A 4 14.71 3.22 18.25
N LEU A 5 13.72 3.16 17.34
CA LEU A 5 13.84 3.79 16.03
C LEU A 5 13.85 5.31 16.23
N ASN A 6 14.93 5.96 15.80
CA ASN A 6 14.93 7.41 15.57
C ASN A 6 14.30 7.69 14.18
N ASP A 7 13.96 8.95 13.88
CA ASP A 7 13.32 9.34 12.60
C ASP A 7 14.05 8.81 11.34
N VAL A 8 15.36 8.57 11.45
CA VAL A 8 16.21 8.01 10.39
C VAL A 8 15.80 6.58 10.01
N ASP A 9 15.36 5.79 10.98
CA ASP A 9 14.92 4.42 10.75
C ASP A 9 13.40 4.33 10.49
N TYR A 10 12.65 5.38 10.85
CA TYR A 10 11.19 5.42 10.71
C TYR A 10 10.75 5.45 9.25
N TYR A 11 11.31 6.36 8.43
CA TYR A 11 10.95 6.45 7.02
C TYR A 11 11.24 5.14 6.23
N PRO A 12 12.40 4.48 6.40
CA PRO A 12 12.63 3.14 5.86
C PRO A 12 11.60 2.10 6.32
N LEU A 13 11.12 2.17 7.56
CA LEU A 13 10.10 1.26 8.08
C LEU A 13 8.74 1.50 7.40
N VAL A 14 8.31 2.76 7.31
CA VAL A 14 7.08 3.16 6.60
C VAL A 14 7.14 2.71 5.14
N LYS A 15 8.28 2.91 4.47
CA LYS A 15 8.47 2.42 3.10
C LYS A 15 8.29 0.89 3.01
N ARG A 16 8.84 0.11 3.94
CA ARG A 16 8.63 -1.36 3.94
C ARG A 16 7.17 -1.73 4.17
N GLY A 17 6.47 -1.01 5.04
CA GLY A 17 5.04 -1.18 5.24
C GLY A 17 4.24 -0.88 3.98
N TYR A 18 4.60 0.19 3.26
CA TYR A 18 4.02 0.53 1.97
C TYR A 18 4.29 -0.53 0.89
N ASP A 19 5.55 -0.97 0.75
CA ASP A 19 5.93 -2.02 -0.20
C ASP A 19 5.14 -3.33 0.08
N PHE A 20 4.83 -3.62 1.35
CA PHE A 20 3.96 -4.73 1.74
C PHE A 20 2.50 -4.53 1.29
N LEU A 21 1.95 -3.32 1.43
CA LEU A 21 0.60 -3.01 0.93
C LEU A 21 0.51 -3.18 -0.59
N VAL A 22 1.53 -2.73 -1.34
CA VAL A 22 1.64 -2.94 -2.79
C VAL A 22 1.61 -4.43 -3.12
N MET A 23 2.41 -5.25 -2.43
CA MET A 23 2.39 -6.70 -2.63
C MET A 23 1.01 -7.32 -2.38
N LEU A 24 0.27 -6.88 -1.35
CA LEU A 24 -1.09 -7.37 -1.10
C LEU A 24 -2.06 -6.96 -2.21
N HIS A 25 -1.99 -5.70 -2.64
CA HIS A 25 -2.79 -5.18 -3.75
C HIS A 25 -2.53 -5.97 -5.04
N ASP A 26 -1.27 -6.17 -5.41
CA ASP A 26 -0.87 -6.89 -6.62
C ASP A 26 -1.24 -8.38 -6.57
N SER A 27 -1.40 -8.92 -5.37
CA SER A 27 -1.95 -10.27 -5.13
C SER A 27 -3.47 -10.34 -5.25
N GLY A 28 -4.14 -9.24 -5.57
CA GLY A 28 -5.59 -9.15 -5.75
C GLY A 28 -6.39 -9.06 -4.46
N LEU A 29 -5.77 -8.66 -3.34
CA LEU A 29 -6.52 -8.44 -2.11
C LEU A 29 -7.33 -7.14 -2.18
N ASP A 30 -8.58 -7.25 -1.74
CA ASP A 30 -9.52 -6.13 -1.67
C ASP A 30 -9.15 -5.11 -0.57
N GLU A 31 -9.37 -3.83 -0.86
CA GLU A 31 -9.10 -2.70 0.04
C GLU A 31 -9.76 -2.89 1.40
N SER A 32 -11.06 -3.25 1.42
CA SER A 32 -11.83 -3.39 2.65
C SER A 32 -11.32 -4.56 3.50
N MET A 33 -10.87 -5.63 2.84
CA MET A 33 -10.28 -6.78 3.53
C MET A 33 -8.95 -6.43 4.19
N VAL A 34 -8.09 -5.69 3.49
CA VAL A 34 -6.79 -5.24 4.02
C VAL A 34 -7.02 -4.24 5.16
N TYR A 35 -7.88 -3.25 4.96
CA TYR A 35 -8.22 -2.23 5.96
C TYR A 35 -8.73 -2.88 7.25
N ASN A 36 -9.73 -3.76 7.16
CA ASN A 36 -10.32 -4.40 8.33
C ASN A 36 -9.31 -5.26 9.11
N ARG A 37 -8.38 -5.93 8.43
CA ARG A 37 -7.31 -6.70 9.09
C ARG A 37 -6.33 -5.79 9.83
N LEU A 38 -5.90 -4.70 9.20
CA LEU A 38 -5.00 -3.73 9.83
C LEU A 38 -5.67 -3.02 11.01
N LEU A 39 -6.95 -2.65 10.88
CA LEU A 39 -7.72 -2.05 11.95
C LEU A 39 -7.85 -2.99 13.16
N ALA A 40 -8.10 -4.27 12.92
CA ALA A 40 -8.13 -5.27 13.98
C ALA A 40 -6.76 -5.39 14.66
N ILE A 41 -5.65 -5.36 13.92
CA ILE A 41 -4.31 -5.35 14.50
C ILE A 41 -4.11 -4.09 15.36
N HIS A 42 -4.41 -2.92 14.82
CA HIS A 42 -4.28 -1.62 15.49
C HIS A 42 -4.99 -1.61 16.85
N GLN A 43 -6.25 -2.06 16.89
CA GLN A 43 -7.07 -2.10 18.10
C GLN A 43 -6.56 -3.04 19.19
N ASN A 44 -5.74 -4.04 18.83
CA ASN A 44 -5.22 -5.04 19.76
C ASN A 44 -3.76 -4.78 20.19
N LEU A 45 -3.08 -3.81 19.56
CA LEU A 45 -1.75 -3.41 19.96
C LEU A 45 -1.78 -2.63 21.29
N LYS A 46 -0.79 -2.86 22.14
CA LYS A 46 -0.62 -2.14 23.42
C LYS A 46 0.48 -1.08 23.38
N ASN A 47 1.26 -1.09 22.30
CA ASN A 47 2.38 -0.20 22.12
C ASN A 47 1.94 0.93 21.20
N GLU A 48 1.90 2.16 21.73
CA GLU A 48 1.45 3.35 21.01
C GLU A 48 2.21 3.55 19.70
N TRP A 49 3.53 3.33 19.71
CA TRP A 49 4.34 3.47 18.50
C TRP A 49 3.99 2.43 17.42
N GLN A 50 3.68 1.19 17.80
CA GLN A 50 3.18 0.20 16.84
C GLN A 50 1.77 0.58 16.34
N GLN A 51 0.94 1.20 17.18
CA GLN A 51 -0.36 1.69 16.77
C GLN A 51 -0.21 2.82 15.74
N ASP A 52 0.63 3.82 16.01
CA ASP A 52 0.90 4.93 15.10
C ASP A 52 1.41 4.44 13.74
N PHE A 53 2.34 3.49 13.73
CA PHE A 53 2.81 2.87 12.49
C PHE A 53 1.67 2.18 11.71
N ILE A 54 0.78 1.43 12.39
CA ILE A 54 -0.35 0.79 11.71
C ILE A 54 -1.39 1.83 11.26
N ALA A 55 -1.57 2.94 12.00
CA ALA A 55 -2.44 4.04 11.60
C ALA A 55 -1.96 4.68 10.30
N GLU A 56 -0.65 4.89 10.13
CA GLU A 56 -0.11 5.36 8.84
C GLU A 56 -0.36 4.37 7.70
N LEU A 57 -0.25 3.06 7.95
CA LEU A 57 -0.61 2.06 6.93
C LEU A 57 -2.10 2.11 6.59
N LEU A 58 -2.97 2.36 7.57
CA LEU A 58 -4.40 2.53 7.33
C LEU A 58 -4.68 3.76 6.47
N ASP A 59 -3.96 4.87 6.68
CA ASP A 59 -4.08 6.07 5.86
C ASP A 59 -3.74 5.81 4.39
N PHE A 60 -2.68 5.03 4.11
CA PHE A 60 -2.36 4.59 2.74
C PHE A 60 -3.47 3.73 2.13
N VAL A 61 -4.07 2.84 2.92
CA VAL A 61 -5.14 1.94 2.44
C VAL A 61 -6.40 2.71 2.11
N CYS A 62 -6.84 3.64 2.96
CA CYS A 62 -8.07 4.41 2.75
C CYS A 62 -7.89 5.68 1.91
N GLY A 63 -6.66 5.95 1.45
CA GLY A 63 -6.32 7.11 0.63
C GLY A 63 -6.31 8.44 1.38
N PHE A 64 -6.26 8.43 2.73
CA PHE A 64 -6.16 9.61 3.58
C PHE A 64 -4.71 10.13 3.62
N ILE A 65 -4.17 10.48 2.45
CA ILE A 65 -2.78 10.92 2.28
C ILE A 65 -2.70 12.12 1.35
N GLU A 66 -1.70 12.98 1.58
CA GLU A 66 -1.52 14.21 0.78
C GLU A 66 -1.21 13.89 -0.68
N ASN A 67 -0.34 12.91 -0.93
CA ASN A 67 0.05 12.51 -2.26
C ASN A 67 -0.72 11.27 -2.72
N GLN A 68 -1.75 11.49 -3.51
CA GLN A 68 -2.63 10.45 -4.06
C GLN A 68 -1.91 9.44 -4.96
N ALA A 69 -0.68 9.70 -5.40
CA ALA A 69 0.13 8.69 -6.11
C ALA A 69 0.37 7.43 -5.26
N TYR A 70 0.38 7.58 -3.93
CA TYR A 70 0.55 6.46 -3.01
C TYR A 70 -0.75 5.72 -2.67
N TYR A 71 -1.92 6.22 -3.07
CA TYR A 71 -3.17 5.48 -2.88
C TYR A 71 -3.28 4.40 -3.98
N ILE A 72 -3.07 3.14 -3.61
CA ILE A 72 -2.97 2.04 -4.58
C ILE A 72 -4.33 1.43 -4.92
N TRP A 73 -5.30 1.46 -4.01
CA TRP A 73 -6.69 1.03 -4.25
C TRP A 73 -7.56 2.14 -4.89
N ARG A 74 -6.96 3.07 -5.64
CA ARG A 74 -7.69 4.14 -6.32
C ARG A 74 -8.78 3.59 -7.24
N HIS A 75 -10.01 4.04 -6.98
CA HIS A 75 -11.20 3.69 -7.77
C HIS A 75 -11.37 4.56 -9.03
N ASP A 76 -10.46 5.50 -9.30
CA ASP A 76 -10.52 6.43 -10.44
C ASP A 76 -10.18 5.79 -11.80
N GLY A 77 -9.84 4.49 -11.79
CA GLY A 77 -9.49 3.71 -12.97
C GLY A 77 -8.16 4.12 -13.61
N ALA A 78 -7.36 4.99 -12.97
CA ALA A 78 -6.05 5.40 -13.49
C ALA A 78 -5.08 4.21 -13.56
N PHE A 79 -5.12 3.32 -12.57
CA PHE A 79 -4.31 2.09 -12.57
C PHE A 79 -4.75 1.10 -13.67
N SER A 80 -6.06 0.97 -13.92
CA SER A 80 -6.59 0.19 -15.04
C SER A 80 -6.15 0.74 -16.41
N ARG A 81 -5.98 2.06 -16.54
CA ARG A 81 -5.44 2.69 -17.76
C ARG A 81 -3.95 2.39 -17.95
N GLU A 82 -3.16 2.34 -16.88
CA GLU A 82 -1.73 1.98 -16.98
C GLU A 82 -1.53 0.51 -17.37
N LEU A 83 -2.24 -0.43 -16.75
CA LEU A 83 -2.16 -1.85 -17.10
C LEU A 83 -2.68 -2.17 -18.51
N SER A 84 -3.77 -1.52 -18.94
CA SER A 84 -4.25 -1.65 -20.33
C SER A 84 -3.28 -1.05 -21.36
N SER A 85 -2.51 -0.01 -20.99
CA SER A 85 -1.46 0.55 -21.85
C SER A 85 -0.24 -0.37 -21.98
N VAL A 86 0.07 -1.15 -20.95
CA VAL A 86 1.16 -2.15 -20.97
C VAL A 86 0.77 -3.37 -21.82
N ASN A 87 -0.48 -3.82 -21.78
CA ASN A 87 -0.95 -4.97 -22.56
C ASN A 87 -1.07 -4.75 -24.08
N VAL A 88 -0.98 -3.50 -24.57
CA VAL A 88 -1.10 -3.19 -26.02
C VAL A 88 0.24 -3.27 -26.77
N LYS A 89 1.38 -3.47 -26.08
CA LYS A 89 2.70 -3.52 -26.76
C LYS A 89 3.22 -4.92 -27.13
N THR A 90 2.50 -6.00 -26.83
CA THR A 90 2.99 -7.38 -27.09
C THR A 90 2.29 -8.06 -28.27
N GLU A 91 1.57 -7.33 -29.12
CA GLU A 91 1.07 -7.87 -30.39
C GLU A 91 1.37 -6.92 -31.55
N ARG A 92 2.42 -7.26 -32.33
CA ARG A 92 2.61 -7.05 -33.79
C ARG A 92 4.03 -6.65 -34.16
N SER A 93 4.88 -7.66 -34.27
CA SER A 93 5.92 -7.81 -35.30
C SER A 93 6.39 -9.26 -35.17
N ASN A 94 6.12 -10.17 -36.10
CA ASN A 94 6.37 -10.05 -37.53
C ASN A 94 5.31 -10.83 -38.32
N GLN A 95 4.68 -10.16 -39.28
CA GLN A 95 4.24 -10.79 -40.52
C GLN A 95 5.30 -10.50 -41.57
N ASP A 96 5.57 -11.55 -42.35
CA ASP A 96 6.36 -11.68 -43.59
C ASP A 96 7.89 -11.81 -43.48
#